data_AF-A0A432IDI5-F1
#
_entry.id   AF-A0A432IDI5-F1
#
_cell.length_a   1.000
_cell.length_b   1.000
_cell.length_c   1.000
_cell.angle_alpha   90.00
_cell.angle_beta   90.00
_cell.angle_gamma   90.00
#
_symmetry.space_group_name_H-M   'P 1'
#
loop_
_entity.id
_entity.type
_entity.pdbx_description
1 polymer ?
#
loop_
_entity_poly.entity_id
_entity_poly.type
_entity_poly.pdbx_seq_one_letter_code
_entity_poly.pdbx_strand_id
1 'polypeptide(L)'
;MTMRVLYVPVFLLMTVCVLGQDYSLSVSSGSIPDGGSGSLSISLDNNGSDIAGWSFGVCNDTGFLTCTGAVDGSTTAVVKNGGPPDFNQISVFDDGFTVGVVICFTGCAVLAPGSGYEINVADYTCNQEGSTTVGFCDTLGAPPVQTVVVVDGASVVPSQNSGDVECIGVPDPEYTYSAGSTSAGYNPADGNASASVAISIAETDNSGLGAPFPNDTQGFSMGLGNGSEMTATAVNLSLPFEADFGEVSIYPEGWTIGVVYSFTGGNVLAFPTDTTVITADYETGGSMAGNDTGATVSLNWDGGLGSPAVANVVVVGGASIDALLSDGSITFNPVVTIDWTRGDANSDGIVNLADGIWIISELFVNGAASTCSISKDANSDGIFDIADPTYIIMYRFAGGPAPAAPFTDCGQVDGQTPEDCDDSACAG
;
A
#
# COMPACT_ATOMS: atom_id res chain seq x y z
N MET A 1 25.71 34.19 83.17
CA MET A 1 26.65 33.09 82.83
C MET A 1 25.82 31.99 82.20
N THR A 2 25.76 31.98 80.87
CA THR A 2 24.84 31.18 80.06
C THR A 2 25.50 29.84 79.74
N MET A 3 24.94 28.74 80.24
CA MET A 3 25.46 27.39 80.01
C MET A 3 25.01 26.91 78.62
N ARG A 4 25.94 26.81 77.68
CA ARG A 4 25.70 26.25 76.33
C ARG A 4 25.81 24.72 76.41
N VAL A 5 24.68 24.03 76.21
CA VAL A 5 24.64 22.58 76.02
C VAL A 5 24.96 22.30 74.55
N LEU A 6 26.07 21.60 74.30
CA LEU A 6 26.50 21.18 72.97
C LEU A 6 25.83 19.83 72.66
N TYR A 7 24.85 19.82 71.76
CA TYR A 7 24.27 18.59 71.22
C TYR A 7 25.17 18.08 70.09
N VAL A 8 25.75 16.89 70.26
CA VAL A 8 26.44 16.16 69.20
C VAL A 8 25.43 15.18 68.58
N PRO A 9 25.05 15.34 67.30
CA PRO A 9 24.20 14.36 66.63
C PRO A 9 25.04 13.11 66.33
N VAL A 10 24.71 12.00 66.96
CA VAL A 10 25.23 10.68 66.58
C VAL A 10 24.42 10.22 65.37
N PHE A 11 25.00 10.32 64.18
CA PHE A 11 24.45 9.69 62.98
C PHE A 11 24.75 8.20 63.04
N LEU A 12 23.73 7.41 63.39
CA LEU A 12 23.76 5.97 63.28
C LEU A 12 23.62 5.61 61.79
N LEU A 13 24.72 5.30 61.11
CA LEU A 13 24.66 4.65 59.80
C LEU A 13 24.06 3.24 60.01
N MET A 14 22.77 3.09 59.71
CA MET A 14 22.20 1.78 59.43
C MET A 14 22.80 1.31 58.10
N THR A 15 23.81 0.45 58.17
CA THR A 15 24.21 -0.36 57.03
C THR A 15 23.07 -1.33 56.77
N VAL A 16 22.20 -1.00 55.80
CA VAL A 16 21.30 -1.99 55.23
C VAL A 16 22.20 -2.98 54.49
N CYS A 17 22.42 -4.15 55.09
CA CYS A 17 23.01 -5.27 54.38
C CYS A 17 21.96 -5.71 53.36
N VAL A 18 22.12 -5.31 52.11
CA VAL A 18 21.40 -5.93 51.00
C VAL A 18 21.97 -7.34 50.93
N LEU A 19 21.25 -8.33 51.47
CA LEU A 19 21.56 -9.73 51.23
C LEU A 19 21.44 -9.96 49.73
N GLY A 20 22.52 -10.43 49.09
CA GLY A 20 22.44 -10.89 47.71
C GLY A 20 21.38 -11.99 47.62
N GLN A 21 20.61 -12.00 46.53
CA GLN A 21 19.62 -13.05 46.30
C GLN A 21 20.37 -14.28 45.77
N ASP A 22 20.35 -15.37 46.53
CA ASP A 22 21.06 -16.61 46.19
C ASP A 22 20.44 -17.29 44.95
N TYR A 23 19.13 -17.17 44.76
CA TYR A 23 18.40 -17.77 43.63
C TYR A 23 17.28 -16.85 43.17
N SER A 24 17.20 -16.57 41.88
CA SER A 24 16.19 -15.68 41.29
C SER A 24 15.62 -16.25 40.01
N LEU A 25 14.31 -16.40 39.95
CA LEU A 25 13.56 -16.74 38.76
C LEU A 25 12.95 -15.47 38.15
N SER A 26 13.05 -15.32 36.83
CA SER A 26 12.49 -14.18 36.12
C SER A 26 11.76 -14.59 34.86
N VAL A 27 10.63 -13.96 34.57
CA VAL A 27 9.96 -14.02 33.26
C VAL A 27 10.35 -12.76 32.48
N SER A 28 10.67 -12.90 31.19
CA SER A 28 10.95 -11.75 30.33
C SER A 28 9.68 -10.92 30.09
N SER A 29 9.83 -9.60 29.91
CA SER A 29 8.76 -8.72 29.44
C SER A 29 8.75 -8.62 27.91
N GLY A 30 7.61 -8.25 27.31
CA GLY A 30 7.50 -8.09 25.86
C GLY A 30 6.17 -7.49 25.42
N SER A 31 5.99 -7.34 24.12
CA SER A 31 4.70 -6.99 23.51
C SER A 31 4.29 -8.04 22.49
N ILE A 32 2.99 -8.26 22.35
CA ILE A 32 2.39 -9.22 21.43
C ILE A 32 1.21 -8.51 20.73
N PRO A 33 1.09 -8.56 19.40
CA PRO A 33 -0.08 -7.99 18.71
C PRO A 33 -1.38 -8.66 19.16
N ASP A 34 -2.47 -7.90 19.28
CA ASP A 34 -3.79 -8.45 19.58
C ASP A 34 -4.21 -9.47 18.50
N GLY A 35 -4.71 -10.63 18.93
CA GLY A 35 -4.93 -11.81 18.07
C GLY A 35 -3.66 -12.50 17.55
N GLY A 36 -2.48 -11.94 17.81
CA GLY A 36 -1.17 -12.48 17.43
C GLY A 36 -0.58 -13.46 18.44
N SER A 37 0.67 -13.86 18.21
CA SER A 37 1.43 -14.75 19.10
C SER A 37 2.83 -14.22 19.39
N GLY A 38 3.36 -14.54 20.56
CA GLY A 38 4.74 -14.23 20.94
C GLY A 38 5.22 -15.13 22.07
N SER A 39 6.53 -15.09 22.35
CA SER A 39 7.16 -15.98 23.33
C SER A 39 7.84 -15.20 24.44
N LEU A 40 7.80 -15.73 25.66
CA LEU A 40 8.53 -15.20 26.82
C LEU A 40 9.53 -16.25 27.32
N SER A 41 10.74 -15.81 27.64
CA SER A 41 11.79 -16.65 28.23
C SER A 41 11.69 -16.61 29.76
N ILE A 42 11.94 -17.76 30.36
CA ILE A 42 12.05 -17.94 31.81
C ILE A 42 13.53 -18.17 32.12
N SER A 43 14.10 -17.32 32.98
CA SER A 43 15.50 -17.40 33.39
C SER A 43 15.68 -17.69 34.87
N LEU A 44 16.78 -18.35 35.20
CA LEU A 44 17.24 -18.62 36.55
C LEU A 44 18.65 -18.04 36.76
N ASP A 45 18.78 -17.21 37.77
CA ASP A 45 20.08 -16.82 38.32
C ASP A 45 20.37 -17.66 39.56
N ASN A 46 21.53 -18.31 39.58
CA ASN A 46 22.08 -19.04 40.70
C ASN A 46 23.33 -18.33 41.22
N ASN A 47 23.20 -17.57 42.30
CA ASN A 47 24.32 -16.96 43.03
C ASN A 47 24.71 -17.73 44.30
N GLY A 48 24.03 -18.85 44.58
CA GLY A 48 24.19 -19.67 45.78
C GLY A 48 25.03 -20.92 45.52
N SER A 49 24.63 -22.03 46.16
CA SER A 49 25.18 -23.36 45.91
C SER A 49 24.56 -24.04 44.68
N ASP A 50 25.19 -25.13 44.23
CA ASP A 50 24.73 -25.98 43.14
C ASP A 50 23.25 -26.42 43.27
N ILE A 51 22.50 -26.31 42.18
CA ILE A 51 21.09 -26.72 42.10
C ILE A 51 21.00 -28.11 41.46
N ALA A 52 20.25 -29.03 42.08
CA ALA A 52 20.04 -30.40 41.61
C ALA A 52 18.75 -30.58 40.76
N GLY A 53 17.89 -29.57 40.76
CA GLY A 53 16.60 -29.58 40.05
C GLY A 53 15.73 -28.39 40.44
N TRP A 54 14.60 -28.25 39.78
CA TRP A 54 13.65 -27.16 40.06
C TRP A 54 12.23 -27.58 39.70
N SER A 55 11.27 -26.85 40.24
CA SER A 55 9.85 -27.04 40.01
C SER A 55 9.18 -25.66 40.11
N PHE A 56 8.26 -25.33 39.22
CA PHE A 56 7.51 -24.08 39.28
C PHE A 56 6.26 -24.11 38.41
N GLY A 57 5.29 -23.27 38.74
CA GLY A 57 4.21 -22.84 37.84
C GLY A 57 4.45 -21.40 37.38
N VAL A 58 4.03 -21.08 36.15
CA VAL A 58 3.94 -19.72 35.62
C VAL A 58 2.51 -19.50 35.17
N CYS A 59 1.87 -18.45 35.68
CA CYS A 59 0.49 -18.09 35.42
C CYS A 59 0.40 -16.83 34.55
N ASN A 60 -0.67 -16.76 33.76
CA ASN A 60 -1.10 -15.56 33.02
C ASN A 60 -2.60 -15.26 33.28
N ASP A 61 -3.00 -14.02 33.02
CA ASP A 61 -4.42 -13.64 32.99
C ASP A 61 -5.05 -14.08 31.66
N THR A 62 -6.03 -14.97 31.72
CA THR A 62 -6.74 -15.50 30.54
C THR A 62 -7.62 -14.48 29.83
N GLY A 63 -7.94 -13.35 30.48
CA GLY A 63 -8.57 -12.22 29.83
C GLY A 63 -7.69 -11.56 28.77
N PHE A 64 -6.36 -11.65 28.91
CA PHE A 64 -5.40 -11.00 28.02
C PHE A 64 -4.55 -11.98 27.22
N LEU A 65 -4.13 -13.09 27.83
CA LEU A 65 -3.21 -14.05 27.23
C LEU A 65 -3.75 -15.47 27.33
N THR A 66 -3.49 -16.29 26.34
CA THR A 66 -3.61 -17.75 26.44
C THR A 66 -2.23 -18.37 26.27
N CYS A 67 -1.77 -19.18 27.23
CA CYS A 67 -0.53 -19.95 27.05
C CYS A 67 -0.79 -21.11 26.07
N THR A 68 -0.12 -21.07 24.92
CA THR A 68 -0.33 -22.05 23.83
C THR A 68 0.74 -23.13 23.79
N GLY A 69 1.87 -22.91 24.46
CA GLY A 69 2.98 -23.86 24.48
C GLY A 69 4.04 -23.47 25.50
N ALA A 70 4.81 -24.46 25.95
CA ALA A 70 6.03 -24.25 26.69
C ALA A 70 7.04 -25.35 26.38
N VAL A 71 8.29 -24.97 26.18
CA VAL A 71 9.40 -25.86 25.84
C VAL A 71 10.60 -25.62 26.75
N ASP A 72 11.55 -26.54 26.72
CA ASP A 72 12.82 -26.37 27.42
C ASP A 72 13.62 -25.20 26.85
N GLY A 73 14.17 -24.41 27.76
CA GLY A 73 15.14 -23.39 27.42
C GLY A 73 16.51 -24.00 27.09
N SER A 74 17.37 -23.19 26.49
CA SER A 74 18.71 -23.62 26.06
C SER A 74 19.55 -24.23 27.17
N THR A 75 19.39 -23.81 28.43
CA THR A 75 20.11 -24.40 29.57
C THR A 75 19.56 -25.78 29.92
N THR A 76 18.23 -25.89 30.06
CA THR A 76 17.56 -27.13 30.48
C THR A 76 17.87 -28.29 29.52
N ALA A 77 17.94 -28.02 28.22
CA ALA A 77 18.23 -29.02 27.20
C ALA A 77 19.59 -29.75 27.38
N VAL A 78 20.56 -29.12 28.06
CA VAL A 78 21.96 -29.61 28.17
C VAL A 78 22.50 -29.66 29.60
N VAL A 79 21.67 -29.36 30.60
CA VAL A 79 22.08 -29.17 32.01
C VAL A 79 22.78 -30.40 32.61
N LYS A 80 22.55 -31.59 32.07
CA LYS A 80 23.19 -32.83 32.51
C LYS A 80 24.42 -33.17 31.66
N ASN A 81 25.54 -32.48 31.92
CA ASN A 81 26.82 -32.72 31.25
C ASN A 81 26.73 -32.68 29.71
N GLY A 82 25.92 -31.77 29.16
CA GLY A 82 25.69 -31.64 27.73
C GLY A 82 24.46 -32.38 27.18
N GLY A 83 23.71 -33.08 28.04
CA GLY A 83 22.45 -33.75 27.70
C GLY A 83 21.26 -33.32 28.56
N PRO A 84 20.06 -33.84 28.27
CA PRO A 84 18.84 -33.50 29.00
C PRO A 84 18.85 -34.07 30.42
N PRO A 85 18.07 -33.48 31.35
CA PRO A 85 17.93 -33.96 32.72
C PRO A 85 17.30 -35.36 32.79
N ASP A 86 17.49 -36.06 33.90
CA ASP A 86 16.93 -37.40 34.13
C ASP A 86 15.39 -37.41 34.23
N PHE A 87 14.81 -36.32 34.71
CA PHE A 87 13.38 -36.09 34.72
C PHE A 87 13.10 -34.69 34.23
N ASN A 88 12.16 -34.59 33.28
CA ASN A 88 11.64 -33.32 32.79
C ASN A 88 10.17 -33.48 32.42
N GLN A 89 9.33 -32.67 33.00
CA GLN A 89 7.91 -32.66 32.71
C GLN A 89 7.42 -31.21 32.59
N ILE A 90 6.81 -30.91 31.44
CA ILE A 90 6.09 -29.66 31.19
C ILE A 90 4.61 -30.01 31.01
N SER A 91 3.71 -29.22 31.59
CA SER A 91 2.27 -29.30 31.34
C SER A 91 1.75 -27.90 31.06
N VAL A 92 0.99 -27.75 29.98
CA VAL A 92 0.47 -26.47 29.49
C VAL A 92 -1.04 -26.41 29.72
N PHE A 93 -1.51 -25.23 30.12
CA PHE A 93 -2.89 -24.87 30.43
C PHE A 93 -3.17 -23.49 29.81
N ASP A 94 -4.44 -23.12 29.62
CA ASP A 94 -4.77 -21.80 29.05
C ASP A 94 -4.27 -20.65 29.95
N ASP A 95 -4.30 -20.86 31.27
CA ASP A 95 -3.87 -19.92 32.31
C ASP A 95 -2.39 -20.07 32.71
N GLY A 96 -1.61 -20.87 31.99
CA GLY A 96 -0.15 -20.92 32.13
C GLY A 96 0.47 -22.29 31.93
N PHE A 97 1.59 -22.56 32.57
CA PHE A 97 2.26 -23.86 32.49
C PHE A 97 2.99 -24.23 33.78
N THR A 98 3.28 -25.52 33.93
CA THR A 98 4.07 -26.05 35.06
C THR A 98 5.27 -26.83 34.56
N VAL A 99 6.37 -26.75 35.30
CA VAL A 99 7.62 -27.45 35.03
C VAL A 99 8.08 -28.21 36.26
N GLY A 100 8.60 -29.42 36.07
CA GLY A 100 9.34 -30.17 37.07
C GLY A 100 10.57 -30.83 36.46
N VAL A 101 11.75 -30.57 37.04
CA VAL A 101 13.05 -31.05 36.56
C VAL A 101 13.87 -31.67 37.68
N VAL A 102 14.43 -32.86 37.44
CA VAL A 102 15.51 -33.46 38.24
C VAL A 102 16.70 -33.67 37.33
N ILE A 103 17.80 -32.95 37.57
CA ILE A 103 18.96 -32.91 36.67
C ILE A 103 19.61 -34.28 36.56
N CYS A 104 19.96 -34.89 37.70
CA CYS A 104 20.52 -36.24 37.75
C CYS A 104 20.12 -36.95 39.04
N PHE A 105 19.41 -38.09 38.93
CA PHE A 105 18.98 -38.87 40.10
C PHE A 105 20.15 -39.42 40.93
N THR A 106 21.32 -39.60 40.29
CA THR A 106 22.54 -40.07 40.95
C THR A 106 23.46 -38.95 41.44
N GLY A 107 23.08 -37.68 41.24
CA GLY A 107 23.92 -36.52 41.59
C GLY A 107 25.13 -36.33 40.68
N CYS A 108 25.10 -36.90 39.46
CA CYS A 108 26.19 -36.83 38.49
C CYS A 108 26.34 -35.48 37.76
N ALA A 109 25.36 -34.59 37.90
CA ALA A 109 25.32 -33.26 37.33
C ALA A 109 24.43 -32.37 38.18
N VAL A 110 24.75 -31.08 38.17
CA VAL A 110 24.06 -29.99 38.88
C VAL A 110 24.16 -28.72 38.03
N LEU A 111 23.27 -27.76 38.27
CA LEU A 111 23.40 -26.42 37.72
C LEU A 111 24.26 -25.58 38.68
N ALA A 112 25.50 -25.32 38.25
CA ALA A 112 26.46 -24.54 39.01
C ALA A 112 26.04 -23.05 39.13
N PRO A 113 26.70 -22.26 39.99
CA PRO A 113 26.43 -20.82 40.10
C PRO A 113 26.73 -20.09 38.78
N GLY A 114 25.83 -19.19 38.41
CA GLY A 114 25.84 -18.40 37.19
C GLY A 114 24.52 -17.64 37.02
N SER A 115 24.43 -16.79 36.01
CA SER A 115 23.24 -15.98 35.73
C SER A 115 22.78 -16.11 34.28
N GLY A 116 21.52 -15.78 34.03
CA GLY A 116 20.91 -15.80 32.72
C GLY A 116 20.66 -17.20 32.17
N TYR A 117 20.52 -18.22 33.03
CA TYR A 117 20.17 -19.56 32.57
C TYR A 117 18.74 -19.56 32.04
N GLU A 118 18.56 -19.57 30.73
CA GLU A 118 17.24 -19.77 30.12
C GLU A 118 16.80 -21.22 30.32
N ILE A 119 15.81 -21.42 31.19
CA ILE A 119 15.34 -22.75 31.59
C ILE A 119 14.08 -23.17 30.85
N ASN A 120 13.24 -22.22 30.41
CA ASN A 120 12.05 -22.48 29.60
C ASN A 120 11.75 -21.31 28.65
N VAL A 121 11.06 -21.61 27.55
CA VAL A 121 10.43 -20.61 26.67
C VAL A 121 8.97 -20.97 26.54
N ALA A 122 8.07 -20.01 26.74
CA ALA A 122 6.63 -20.21 26.66
C ALA A 122 6.01 -19.32 25.59
N ASP A 123 5.12 -19.91 24.80
CA ASP A 123 4.37 -19.25 23.72
C ASP A 123 3.00 -18.81 24.23
N TYR A 124 2.59 -17.61 23.86
CA TYR A 124 1.32 -17.00 24.21
C TYR A 124 0.63 -16.45 22.98
N THR A 125 -0.69 -16.42 23.02
CA THR A 125 -1.54 -15.61 22.13
C THR A 125 -2.14 -14.46 22.91
N CYS A 126 -2.23 -13.27 22.31
CA CYS A 126 -3.00 -12.16 22.90
C CYS A 126 -4.47 -12.28 22.50
N ASN A 127 -5.34 -12.22 23.50
CA ASN A 127 -6.78 -12.33 23.35
C ASN A 127 -7.48 -10.96 23.31
N GLN A 128 -6.84 -9.94 23.89
CA GLN A 128 -7.40 -8.61 24.03
C GLN A 128 -6.30 -7.56 24.21
N GLU A 129 -6.45 -6.39 23.55
CA GLU A 129 -5.60 -5.21 23.77
C GLU A 129 -5.55 -4.78 25.24
N GLY A 130 -4.35 -4.47 25.72
CA GLY A 130 -4.09 -3.94 27.06
C GLY A 130 -2.78 -4.46 27.65
N SER A 131 -2.58 -4.24 28.94
CA SER A 131 -1.38 -4.68 29.66
C SER A 131 -1.74 -5.70 30.74
N THR A 132 -0.91 -6.74 30.85
CA THR A 132 -1.01 -7.78 31.88
C THR A 132 0.39 -8.16 32.37
N THR A 133 0.44 -9.03 33.37
CA THR A 133 1.69 -9.63 33.86
C THR A 133 1.66 -11.15 33.70
N VAL A 134 2.84 -11.72 33.51
CA VAL A 134 3.08 -13.17 33.57
C VAL A 134 4.04 -13.42 34.72
N GLY A 135 3.61 -14.26 35.68
CA GLY A 135 4.31 -14.40 36.94
C GLY A 135 4.29 -15.83 37.46
N PHE A 136 5.23 -16.14 38.35
CA PHE A 136 5.29 -17.44 39.00
C PHE A 136 4.11 -17.63 39.96
N CYS A 137 3.61 -18.86 40.05
CA CYS A 137 2.46 -19.20 40.88
C CYS A 137 2.51 -20.65 41.37
N ASP A 138 1.88 -20.91 42.51
CA ASP A 138 1.79 -22.24 43.12
C ASP A 138 0.37 -22.83 43.02
N THR A 139 -0.42 -22.38 42.04
CA THR A 139 -1.84 -22.72 41.86
C THR A 139 -2.09 -23.68 40.71
N LEU A 140 -1.17 -23.80 39.75
CA LEU A 140 -1.31 -24.66 38.58
C LEU A 140 -0.90 -26.10 38.85
N GLY A 141 -1.55 -27.04 38.15
CA GLY A 141 -1.33 -28.48 38.29
C GLY A 141 -2.25 -29.16 39.30
N ALA A 142 -2.34 -30.48 39.22
CA ALA A 142 -3.13 -31.31 40.13
C ALA A 142 -2.29 -32.53 40.60
N PRO A 143 -1.64 -32.48 41.78
CA PRO A 143 -1.66 -31.38 42.76
C PRO A 143 -0.91 -30.12 42.29
N PRO A 144 -1.17 -28.94 42.91
CA PRO A 144 -0.49 -27.72 42.55
C PRO A 144 1.03 -27.83 42.69
N VAL A 145 1.74 -27.32 41.69
CA VAL A 145 3.20 -27.35 41.57
C VAL A 145 3.79 -26.15 42.31
N GLN A 146 4.65 -26.40 43.30
CA GLN A 146 5.31 -25.33 44.04
C GLN A 146 6.57 -24.83 43.32
N THR A 147 6.82 -23.52 43.47
CA THR A 147 7.98 -22.80 42.95
C THR A 147 9.18 -22.96 43.89
N VAL A 148 10.06 -23.89 43.57
CA VAL A 148 11.25 -24.23 44.35
C VAL A 148 12.43 -24.65 43.46
N VAL A 149 13.64 -24.39 43.93
CA VAL A 149 14.87 -25.03 43.47
C VAL A 149 15.37 -26.02 44.52
N VAL A 150 16.05 -27.08 44.11
CA VAL A 150 16.57 -28.11 45.01
C VAL A 150 18.06 -27.91 45.22
N VAL A 151 18.46 -27.63 46.47
CA VAL A 151 19.85 -27.34 46.87
C VAL A 151 20.19 -28.22 48.07
N ASP A 152 21.30 -28.97 47.99
CA ASP A 152 21.72 -29.91 49.04
C ASP A 152 20.60 -30.86 49.53
N GLY A 153 19.68 -31.22 48.63
CA GLY A 153 18.53 -32.09 48.91
C GLY A 153 17.35 -31.40 49.61
N ALA A 154 17.41 -30.09 49.85
CA ALA A 154 16.33 -29.28 50.38
C ALA A 154 15.67 -28.41 49.31
N SER A 155 14.37 -28.15 49.46
CA SER A 155 13.65 -27.19 48.62
C SER A 155 13.86 -25.77 49.13
N VAL A 156 14.34 -24.89 48.25
CA VAL A 156 14.54 -23.46 48.51
C VAL A 156 13.61 -22.68 47.58
N VAL A 157 12.87 -21.72 48.13
CA VAL A 157 12.01 -20.83 47.33
C VAL A 157 12.89 -19.71 46.77
N PRO A 158 13.04 -19.58 45.45
CA PRO A 158 13.78 -18.48 44.85
C PRO A 158 13.00 -17.17 44.94
N SER A 159 13.67 -16.04 44.74
CA SER A 159 12.97 -14.80 44.41
C SER A 159 12.31 -14.94 43.04
N GLN A 160 11.21 -14.23 42.83
CA GLN A 160 10.35 -14.38 41.66
C GLN A 160 10.08 -12.99 41.08
N ASN A 161 10.52 -12.76 39.85
CA ASN A 161 10.27 -11.53 39.11
C ASN A 161 9.30 -11.85 37.96
N SER A 162 8.17 -11.15 37.93
CA SER A 162 7.20 -11.26 36.84
C SER A 162 7.64 -10.46 35.63
N GLY A 163 7.16 -10.86 34.45
CA GLY A 163 7.30 -10.13 33.20
C GLY A 163 6.04 -9.32 32.93
N ASP A 164 6.22 -8.11 32.39
CA ASP A 164 5.12 -7.28 31.88
C ASP A 164 4.88 -7.63 30.41
N VAL A 165 3.62 -7.81 30.04
CA VAL A 165 3.22 -8.09 28.66
C VAL A 165 2.23 -7.03 28.20
N GLU A 166 2.51 -6.45 27.04
CA GLU A 166 1.61 -5.49 26.39
C GLU A 166 0.99 -6.14 25.14
N CYS A 167 -0.32 -6.40 25.20
CA CYS A 167 -1.12 -6.72 24.03
C CYS A 167 -1.43 -5.43 23.28
N ILE A 168 -0.77 -5.23 22.13
CA ILE A 168 -0.88 -3.99 21.34
C ILE A 168 -1.99 -4.12 20.30
N GLY A 169 -2.86 -3.11 20.19
CA GLY A 169 -3.86 -3.05 19.13
C GLY A 169 -3.22 -3.03 17.75
N VAL A 170 -3.76 -3.82 16.83
CA VAL A 170 -3.38 -3.80 15.41
C VAL A 170 -4.36 -2.89 14.65
N PRO A 171 -3.86 -1.99 13.79
CA PRO A 171 -4.76 -1.16 12.98
C PRO A 171 -5.54 -2.03 11.98
N ASP A 172 -6.80 -1.66 11.74
CA ASP A 172 -7.60 -2.21 10.64
C ASP A 172 -6.91 -1.97 9.29
N PRO A 173 -7.16 -2.81 8.27
CA PRO A 173 -6.63 -2.57 6.94
C PRO A 173 -7.20 -1.28 6.37
N GLU A 174 -6.34 -0.50 5.73
CA GLU A 174 -6.67 0.80 5.16
C GLU A 174 -6.39 0.77 3.67
N TYR A 175 -7.33 1.27 2.87
CA TYR A 175 -7.22 1.30 1.41
C TYR A 175 -7.30 2.72 0.91
N THR A 176 -6.51 3.03 -0.13
CA THR A 176 -6.61 4.28 -0.88
C THR A 176 -7.14 4.00 -2.27
N TYR A 177 -8.15 4.75 -2.69
CA TYR A 177 -8.59 4.86 -4.07
C TYR A 177 -7.96 6.09 -4.71
N SER A 178 -7.32 5.90 -5.86
CA SER A 178 -6.67 6.99 -6.59
C SER A 178 -7.28 7.13 -7.97
N ALA A 179 -7.74 8.33 -8.29
CA ALA A 179 -8.08 8.70 -9.66
C ALA A 179 -6.84 9.33 -10.31
N GLY A 180 -6.41 8.78 -11.44
CA GLY A 180 -5.27 9.32 -12.18
C GLY A 180 -5.50 10.76 -12.66
N SER A 181 -4.41 11.42 -13.04
CA SER A 181 -4.48 12.71 -13.74
C SER A 181 -3.84 12.61 -15.12
N THR A 182 -4.47 13.22 -16.12
CA THR A 182 -3.99 13.19 -17.51
C THR A 182 -4.29 14.51 -18.23
N SER A 183 -3.88 14.62 -19.49
CA SER A 183 -4.19 15.76 -20.34
C SER A 183 -4.59 15.33 -21.75
N ALA A 184 -5.50 16.08 -22.37
CA ALA A 184 -5.91 15.90 -23.76
C ALA A 184 -5.92 17.25 -24.49
N GLY A 185 -5.58 17.23 -25.78
CA GLY A 185 -5.69 18.37 -26.67
C GLY A 185 -7.08 18.44 -27.31
N TYR A 186 -7.60 19.64 -27.58
CA TYR A 186 -8.83 19.84 -28.35
C TYR A 186 -8.70 21.03 -29.31
N ASN A 187 -9.43 21.02 -30.42
CA ASN A 187 -9.55 22.18 -31.29
C ASN A 187 -10.60 23.15 -30.71
N PRO A 188 -10.29 24.42 -30.39
CA PRO A 188 -11.29 25.36 -29.90
C PRO A 188 -12.47 25.60 -30.85
N ALA A 189 -12.33 25.30 -32.15
CA ALA A 189 -13.42 25.46 -33.11
C ALA A 189 -14.60 24.49 -32.85
N ASP A 190 -14.31 23.24 -32.46
CA ASP A 190 -15.33 22.21 -32.23
C ASP A 190 -15.43 21.77 -30.76
N GLY A 191 -14.39 22.00 -29.95
CA GLY A 191 -14.35 21.69 -28.54
C GLY A 191 -14.23 20.19 -28.21
N ASN A 192 -13.94 19.33 -29.18
CA ASN A 192 -13.95 17.88 -29.00
C ASN A 192 -12.61 17.36 -28.48
N ALA A 193 -12.65 16.58 -27.40
CA ALA A 193 -11.53 15.79 -26.90
C ALA A 193 -12.03 14.54 -26.18
N SER A 194 -11.16 13.53 -26.16
CA SER A 194 -11.34 12.29 -25.40
C SER A 194 -10.13 12.06 -24.51
N ALA A 195 -10.34 11.47 -23.34
CA ALA A 195 -9.28 11.12 -22.41
C ALA A 195 -9.64 9.85 -21.63
N SER A 196 -8.63 9.04 -21.31
CA SER A 196 -8.78 7.85 -20.46
C SER A 196 -8.01 8.05 -19.16
N VAL A 197 -8.62 7.70 -18.03
CA VAL A 197 -8.02 7.80 -16.69
C VAL A 197 -8.00 6.43 -16.03
N ALA A 198 -6.81 6.05 -15.56
CA ALA A 198 -6.63 4.87 -14.72
C ALA A 198 -7.12 5.15 -13.30
N ILE A 199 -7.85 4.20 -12.74
CA ILE A 199 -8.33 4.20 -11.37
C ILE A 199 -7.71 3.02 -10.64
N SER A 200 -7.11 3.28 -9.49
CA SER A 200 -6.32 2.30 -8.77
C SER A 200 -6.68 2.18 -7.30
N ILE A 201 -6.34 1.02 -6.73
CA ILE A 201 -6.48 0.68 -5.33
C ILE A 201 -5.11 0.32 -4.77
N ALA A 202 -4.80 0.79 -3.58
CA ALA A 202 -3.62 0.39 -2.80
C ALA A 202 -4.01 0.16 -1.33
N GLU A 203 -3.42 -0.85 -0.69
CA GLU A 203 -3.50 -1.07 0.75
C GLU A 203 -2.29 -0.44 1.47
N THR A 204 -2.53 0.20 2.60
CA THR A 204 -1.45 0.74 3.45
C THR A 204 -0.72 -0.42 4.17
N ASP A 205 0.60 -0.51 3.99
CA ASP A 205 1.42 -1.52 4.69
C ASP A 205 1.60 -1.19 6.17
N ASN A 206 0.74 -1.78 7.01
CA ASN A 206 0.80 -1.70 8.47
C ASN A 206 1.46 -2.93 9.12
N SER A 207 2.17 -3.79 8.35
CA SER A 207 2.78 -5.02 8.88
C SER A 207 3.82 -4.76 9.98
N GLY A 208 4.50 -3.61 9.93
CA GLY A 208 5.41 -3.16 10.99
C GLY A 208 4.74 -2.91 12.34
N LEU A 209 3.40 -2.80 12.36
CA LEU A 209 2.57 -2.65 13.55
C LEU A 209 1.88 -3.97 13.96
N GLY A 210 2.20 -5.08 13.27
CA GLY A 210 1.61 -6.40 13.52
C GLY A 210 0.29 -6.67 12.79
N ALA A 211 -0.19 -5.72 11.96
CA ALA A 211 -1.37 -5.95 11.13
C ALA A 211 -1.08 -6.95 9.98
N PRO A 212 -2.05 -7.80 9.60
CA PRO A 212 -1.93 -8.60 8.38
C PRO A 212 -1.74 -7.68 7.16
N PHE A 213 -0.84 -8.06 6.25
CA PHE A 213 -0.63 -7.35 4.98
C PHE A 213 0.04 -8.26 3.93
N PRO A 214 -0.36 -8.18 2.64
CA PRO A 214 -1.60 -7.53 2.18
C PRO A 214 -2.82 -8.41 2.53
N ASN A 215 -3.98 -7.78 2.67
CA ASN A 215 -5.24 -8.46 2.92
C ASN A 215 -5.93 -8.85 1.60
N ASP A 216 -6.51 -10.05 1.58
CA ASP A 216 -7.34 -10.54 0.48
C ASP A 216 -8.70 -9.80 0.48
N THR A 217 -9.02 -9.14 -0.64
CA THR A 217 -10.31 -8.47 -0.84
C THR A 217 -11.30 -9.35 -1.61
N GLN A 218 -12.60 -9.11 -1.44
CA GLN A 218 -13.69 -9.88 -2.10
C GLN A 218 -14.54 -9.05 -3.07
N GLY A 219 -14.28 -7.74 -3.15
CA GLY A 219 -15.04 -6.81 -3.96
C GLY A 219 -14.74 -5.38 -3.58
N PHE A 220 -15.34 -4.45 -4.33
CA PHE A 220 -15.31 -3.03 -4.03
C PHE A 220 -16.51 -2.33 -4.67
N SER A 221 -16.82 -1.14 -4.19
CA SER A 221 -17.73 -0.22 -4.88
C SER A 221 -17.13 1.18 -4.93
N MET A 222 -17.44 1.89 -6.02
CA MET A 222 -16.89 3.20 -6.31
C MET A 222 -17.96 4.13 -6.90
N GLY A 223 -17.92 5.39 -6.51
CA GLY A 223 -18.58 6.53 -7.13
C GLY A 223 -17.55 7.62 -7.38
N LEU A 224 -17.43 8.05 -8.63
CA LEU A 224 -16.50 9.09 -9.05
C LEU A 224 -17.26 10.14 -9.87
N GLY A 225 -17.25 11.38 -9.39
CA GLY A 225 -17.82 12.53 -10.08
C GLY A 225 -16.85 13.17 -11.06
N ASN A 226 -17.38 13.73 -12.16
CA ASN A 226 -16.65 14.56 -13.12
C ASN A 226 -17.29 15.95 -13.25
N GLY A 227 -16.49 16.94 -13.67
CA GLY A 227 -16.99 18.27 -13.99
C GLY A 227 -17.91 18.28 -15.21
N SER A 228 -18.66 19.37 -15.37
CA SER A 228 -19.68 19.54 -16.43
C SER A 228 -19.11 19.70 -17.85
N GLU A 229 -17.81 19.94 -17.96
CA GLU A 229 -17.08 20.07 -19.22
C GLU A 229 -16.94 18.73 -19.94
N MET A 230 -17.24 17.61 -19.29
CA MET A 230 -17.10 16.29 -19.88
C MET A 230 -18.13 15.32 -19.34
N THR A 231 -18.24 14.17 -19.98
CA THR A 231 -19.03 13.04 -19.51
C THR A 231 -18.23 11.76 -19.65
N ALA A 232 -18.36 10.84 -18.69
CA ALA A 232 -17.83 9.49 -18.85
C ALA A 232 -18.58 8.76 -19.99
N THR A 233 -17.86 8.03 -20.83
CA THR A 233 -18.42 7.25 -21.94
C THR A 233 -18.25 5.76 -21.74
N ALA A 234 -17.23 5.33 -21.00
CA ALA A 234 -17.04 3.94 -20.61
C ALA A 234 -16.29 3.82 -19.27
N VAL A 235 -16.54 2.73 -18.54
CA VAL A 235 -15.83 2.35 -17.33
C VAL A 235 -15.44 0.89 -17.48
N ASN A 236 -14.18 0.64 -17.81
CA ASN A 236 -13.69 -0.68 -18.17
C ASN A 236 -12.98 -1.31 -16.96
N LEU A 237 -13.62 -2.33 -16.37
CA LEU A 237 -13.05 -3.11 -15.27
C LEU A 237 -11.92 -4.01 -15.79
N SER A 238 -10.78 -4.02 -15.07
CA SER A 238 -9.57 -4.77 -15.39
C SER A 238 -9.14 -5.58 -14.17
N LEU A 239 -9.71 -6.77 -14.03
CA LEU A 239 -9.35 -7.73 -12.98
C LEU A 239 -8.62 -8.94 -13.59
N PRO A 240 -7.79 -9.66 -12.81
CA PRO A 240 -7.13 -10.88 -13.29
C PRO A 240 -8.07 -12.08 -13.44
N PHE A 241 -9.36 -11.89 -13.14
CA PHE A 241 -10.44 -12.85 -13.25
C PHE A 241 -11.73 -12.13 -13.64
N GLU A 242 -12.70 -12.87 -14.16
CA GLU A 242 -14.06 -12.36 -14.35
C GLU A 242 -14.77 -12.30 -13.00
N ALA A 243 -15.32 -11.13 -12.66
CA ALA A 243 -16.12 -10.95 -11.45
C ALA A 243 -17.52 -11.55 -11.64
N ASP A 244 -18.06 -12.20 -10.59
CA ASP A 244 -19.45 -12.69 -10.61
C ASP A 244 -20.47 -11.55 -10.77
N PHE A 245 -20.12 -10.34 -10.33
CA PHE A 245 -20.92 -9.14 -10.50
C PHE A 245 -20.01 -7.92 -10.70
N GLY A 246 -20.32 -7.12 -11.72
CA GLY A 246 -19.66 -5.85 -12.03
C GLY A 246 -20.64 -4.96 -12.77
N GLU A 247 -21.37 -4.12 -12.05
CA GLU A 247 -22.41 -3.27 -12.65
C GLU A 247 -21.97 -1.81 -12.65
N VAL A 248 -21.90 -1.22 -13.85
CA VAL A 248 -21.56 0.18 -14.08
C VAL A 248 -22.83 0.98 -14.37
N SER A 249 -22.95 2.17 -13.78
CA SER A 249 -23.92 3.19 -14.17
C SER A 249 -23.19 4.49 -14.48
N ILE A 250 -23.50 5.09 -15.63
CA ILE A 250 -22.92 6.35 -16.10
C ILE A 250 -23.98 7.45 -16.05
N TYR A 251 -23.61 8.59 -15.50
CA TYR A 251 -24.40 9.80 -15.34
C TYR A 251 -23.66 10.99 -15.99
N PRO A 252 -24.35 12.11 -16.30
CA PRO A 252 -23.68 13.31 -16.75
C PRO A 252 -22.60 13.81 -15.78
N GLU A 253 -22.86 13.67 -14.49
CA GLU A 253 -21.99 14.15 -13.39
C GLU A 253 -20.95 13.13 -12.90
N GLY A 254 -20.90 11.91 -13.44
CA GLY A 254 -20.00 10.88 -12.93
C GLY A 254 -20.38 9.45 -13.33
N TRP A 255 -19.78 8.48 -12.64
CA TRP A 255 -20.15 7.08 -12.77
C TRP A 255 -20.04 6.35 -11.44
N THR A 256 -20.81 5.27 -11.30
CA THR A 256 -20.73 4.36 -10.17
C THR A 256 -20.50 2.94 -10.64
N ILE A 257 -19.79 2.14 -9.86
CA ILE A 257 -19.63 0.71 -10.07
C ILE A 257 -19.72 -0.05 -8.76
N GLY A 258 -20.37 -1.22 -8.78
CA GLY A 258 -20.29 -2.21 -7.71
C GLY A 258 -19.70 -3.51 -8.25
N VAL A 259 -18.72 -4.07 -7.54
CA VAL A 259 -18.01 -5.28 -7.96
C VAL A 259 -18.00 -6.31 -6.83
N VAL A 260 -18.45 -7.52 -7.14
CA VAL A 260 -18.32 -8.71 -6.27
C VAL A 260 -17.53 -9.75 -7.04
N TYR A 261 -16.37 -10.14 -6.50
CA TYR A 261 -15.47 -11.06 -7.21
C TYR A 261 -16.07 -12.46 -7.32
N SER A 262 -16.63 -12.98 -6.22
CA SER A 262 -17.37 -14.23 -6.23
C SER A 262 -18.42 -14.32 -5.12
N PHE A 263 -19.66 -14.72 -5.46
CA PHE A 263 -20.71 -14.99 -4.48
C PHE A 263 -20.50 -16.30 -3.72
N THR A 264 -19.83 -17.27 -4.34
CA THR A 264 -19.53 -18.58 -3.73
C THR A 264 -18.17 -18.61 -3.03
N GLY A 265 -17.40 -17.53 -3.13
CA GLY A 265 -16.00 -17.48 -2.74
C GLY A 265 -15.07 -18.12 -3.77
N GLY A 266 -13.76 -17.95 -3.58
CA GLY A 266 -12.70 -18.56 -4.40
C GLY A 266 -11.87 -17.58 -5.20
N ASN A 267 -12.42 -16.42 -5.57
CA ASN A 267 -11.67 -15.30 -6.14
C ASN A 267 -11.45 -14.23 -5.07
N VAL A 268 -10.18 -13.89 -4.86
CA VAL A 268 -9.74 -12.79 -4.00
C VAL A 268 -8.65 -12.01 -4.72
N LEU A 269 -8.48 -10.74 -4.35
CA LEU A 269 -7.41 -9.89 -4.88
C LEU A 269 -6.81 -9.06 -3.76
N ALA A 270 -5.48 -9.05 -3.67
CA ALA A 270 -4.73 -8.22 -2.74
C ALA A 270 -4.15 -6.98 -3.46
N PHE A 271 -3.95 -5.88 -2.74
CA PHE A 271 -3.48 -4.61 -3.29
C PHE A 271 -2.19 -4.10 -2.61
N PRO A 272 -1.08 -4.85 -2.62
CA PRO A 272 0.16 -4.47 -1.91
C PRO A 272 0.83 -3.21 -2.46
N THR A 273 0.49 -2.83 -3.69
CA THR A 273 0.93 -1.61 -4.36
C THR A 273 -0.23 -1.03 -5.15
N ASP A 274 -0.08 0.21 -5.59
CA ASP A 274 -1.04 0.87 -6.46
C ASP A 274 -1.34 0.02 -7.71
N THR A 275 -2.57 -0.48 -7.79
CA THR A 275 -3.01 -1.44 -8.81
C THR A 275 -4.20 -0.87 -9.55
N THR A 276 -4.05 -0.62 -10.85
CA THR A 276 -5.15 -0.18 -11.70
C THR A 276 -6.21 -1.28 -11.83
N VAL A 277 -7.43 -0.98 -11.41
CA VAL A 277 -8.58 -1.89 -11.51
C VAL A 277 -9.60 -1.43 -12.54
N ILE A 278 -9.59 -0.14 -12.91
CA ILE A 278 -10.53 0.43 -13.88
C ILE A 278 -9.77 1.39 -14.81
N THR A 279 -10.18 1.43 -16.08
CA THR A 279 -9.90 2.55 -16.98
C THR A 279 -11.22 3.21 -17.38
N ALA A 280 -11.40 4.47 -17.00
CA ALA A 280 -12.58 5.26 -17.33
C ALA A 280 -12.28 6.18 -18.52
N ASP A 281 -13.12 6.11 -19.54
CA ASP A 281 -13.04 6.93 -20.75
C ASP A 281 -14.02 8.10 -20.64
N TYR A 282 -13.59 9.27 -21.10
CA TYR A 282 -14.37 10.49 -21.05
C TYR A 282 -14.29 11.25 -22.36
N GLU A 283 -15.32 12.04 -22.63
CA GLU A 283 -15.38 12.94 -23.78
C GLU A 283 -15.97 14.29 -23.39
N THR A 284 -15.51 15.35 -24.05
CA THR A 284 -16.06 16.71 -23.88
C THR A 284 -17.36 16.91 -24.65
N GLY A 285 -17.59 16.14 -25.74
CA GLY A 285 -18.77 16.28 -26.59
C GLY A 285 -18.97 17.69 -27.16
N GLY A 286 -17.87 18.43 -27.37
CA GLY A 286 -17.87 19.79 -27.90
C GLY A 286 -18.12 20.89 -26.87
N SER A 287 -18.23 20.55 -25.58
CA SER A 287 -18.42 21.52 -24.49
C SER A 287 -17.35 22.61 -24.43
N MET A 288 -16.16 22.32 -24.97
CA MET A 288 -14.99 23.21 -24.96
C MET A 288 -14.95 24.17 -26.17
N ALA A 289 -15.97 24.17 -27.02
CA ALA A 289 -16.00 25.03 -28.21
C ALA A 289 -15.95 26.52 -27.82
N GLY A 290 -15.07 27.28 -28.47
CA GLY A 290 -14.78 28.68 -28.19
C GLY A 290 -13.91 28.92 -26.95
N ASN A 291 -13.41 27.88 -26.29
CA ASN A 291 -12.44 28.03 -25.20
C ASN A 291 -11.01 28.00 -25.76
N ASP A 292 -10.37 29.16 -25.86
CA ASP A 292 -8.99 29.29 -26.36
C ASP A 292 -7.93 29.22 -25.24
N THR A 293 -8.36 28.99 -23.99
CA THR A 293 -7.48 29.02 -22.80
C THR A 293 -7.30 27.68 -22.11
N GLY A 294 -8.14 26.69 -22.43
CA GLY A 294 -8.16 25.38 -21.77
C GLY A 294 -8.96 25.35 -20.47
N ALA A 295 -8.99 24.18 -19.85
CA ALA A 295 -9.55 23.95 -18.52
C ALA A 295 -8.93 22.72 -17.87
N THR A 296 -8.84 22.73 -16.54
CA THR A 296 -8.57 21.52 -15.75
C THR A 296 -9.87 21.10 -15.06
N VAL A 297 -10.35 19.92 -15.40
CA VAL A 297 -11.59 19.35 -14.89
C VAL A 297 -11.27 18.36 -13.80
N SER A 298 -11.84 18.53 -12.62
CA SER A 298 -11.62 17.64 -11.47
C SER A 298 -12.38 16.32 -11.62
N LEU A 299 -11.77 15.25 -11.15
CA LEU A 299 -12.40 13.96 -10.89
C LEU A 299 -12.41 13.75 -9.38
N ASN A 300 -13.58 13.86 -8.77
CA ASN A 300 -13.71 13.84 -7.31
C ASN A 300 -14.44 12.59 -6.86
N TRP A 301 -13.88 11.88 -5.89
CA TRP A 301 -14.56 10.72 -5.32
C TRP A 301 -15.85 11.13 -4.60
N ASP A 302 -16.95 10.47 -4.90
CA ASP A 302 -18.27 10.81 -4.37
C ASP A 302 -19.05 9.54 -3.96
N GLY A 303 -19.05 9.26 -2.65
CA GLY A 303 -19.83 8.17 -2.07
C GLY A 303 -21.35 8.44 -2.00
N GLY A 304 -21.79 9.63 -2.42
CA GLY A 304 -23.19 10.05 -2.54
C GLY A 304 -23.77 9.87 -3.95
N LEU A 305 -22.95 9.51 -4.95
CA LEU A 305 -23.36 9.41 -6.34
C LEU A 305 -24.24 8.16 -6.58
N GLY A 306 -25.27 8.31 -7.41
CA GLY A 306 -26.21 7.24 -7.76
C GLY A 306 -27.49 7.20 -6.92
N SER A 307 -28.43 6.34 -7.32
CA SER A 307 -29.69 6.11 -6.58
C SER A 307 -30.06 4.63 -6.54
N PRO A 308 -29.83 3.91 -5.42
CA PRO A 308 -29.24 4.41 -4.17
C PRO A 308 -27.77 4.84 -4.35
N ALA A 309 -27.29 5.70 -3.46
CA ALA A 309 -25.90 6.16 -3.47
C ALA A 309 -24.93 4.98 -3.29
N VAL A 310 -23.82 5.02 -4.03
CA VAL A 310 -22.78 3.98 -4.02
C VAL A 310 -21.59 4.48 -3.21
N ALA A 311 -21.34 3.85 -2.06
CA ALA A 311 -20.21 4.18 -1.19
C ALA A 311 -18.87 3.73 -1.80
N ASN A 312 -17.80 4.43 -1.44
CA ASN A 312 -16.42 4.08 -1.83
C ASN A 312 -15.80 3.14 -0.80
N VAL A 313 -16.02 1.84 -0.94
CA VAL A 313 -15.60 0.83 0.04
C VAL A 313 -14.94 -0.38 -0.60
N VAL A 314 -13.95 -0.95 0.10
CA VAL A 314 -13.35 -2.26 -0.20
C VAL A 314 -13.96 -3.31 0.73
N VAL A 315 -14.19 -4.53 0.21
CA VAL A 315 -14.69 -5.64 1.02
C VAL A 315 -13.52 -6.53 1.46
N VAL A 316 -13.33 -6.68 2.77
CA VAL A 316 -12.31 -7.55 3.39
C VAL A 316 -12.95 -8.41 4.47
N GLY A 317 -12.78 -9.73 4.38
CA GLY A 317 -13.39 -10.67 5.33
C GLY A 317 -14.92 -10.58 5.40
N GLY A 318 -15.57 -10.04 4.35
CA GLY A 318 -17.01 -9.76 4.31
C GLY A 318 -17.44 -8.44 4.98
N ALA A 319 -16.52 -7.68 5.57
CA ALA A 319 -16.77 -6.33 6.07
C ALA A 319 -16.53 -5.29 4.97
N SER A 320 -17.28 -4.19 4.99
CA SER A 320 -17.06 -3.04 4.11
C SER A 320 -16.19 -2.00 4.82
N ILE A 321 -15.08 -1.63 4.21
CA ILE A 321 -14.09 -0.68 4.74
C ILE A 321 -14.08 0.55 3.83
N ASP A 322 -14.30 1.72 4.41
CA ASP A 322 -14.23 2.99 3.67
C ASP A 322 -12.81 3.23 3.14
N ALA A 323 -12.70 3.63 1.87
CA ALA A 323 -11.42 3.99 1.29
C ALA A 323 -11.04 5.44 1.61
N LEU A 324 -9.75 5.68 1.81
CA LEU A 324 -9.14 7.01 1.64
C LEU A 324 -9.20 7.39 0.17
N LEU A 325 -9.46 8.68 -0.11
CA LEU A 325 -9.79 9.14 -1.45
C LEU A 325 -8.71 10.11 -1.94
N SER A 326 -8.12 9.81 -3.09
CA SER A 326 -7.19 10.67 -3.80
C SER A 326 -7.79 11.07 -5.15
N ASP A 327 -8.25 12.31 -5.22
CA ASP A 327 -8.90 12.89 -6.40
C ASP A 327 -7.93 13.00 -7.59
N GLY A 328 -8.51 13.01 -8.79
CA GLY A 328 -7.81 13.12 -10.06
C GLY A 328 -8.21 14.36 -10.84
N SER A 329 -7.68 14.49 -12.05
CA SER A 329 -8.05 15.59 -12.94
C SER A 329 -7.72 15.31 -14.41
N ILE A 330 -8.44 15.96 -15.31
CA ILE A 330 -8.15 15.93 -16.74
C ILE A 330 -7.92 17.37 -17.19
N THR A 331 -6.73 17.65 -17.72
CA THR A 331 -6.40 18.98 -18.25
C THR A 331 -6.60 19.00 -19.76
N PHE A 332 -7.56 19.80 -20.22
CA PHE A 332 -7.82 20.05 -21.62
C PHE A 332 -7.03 21.27 -22.08
N ASN A 333 -6.12 21.05 -23.02
CA ASN A 333 -5.30 22.10 -23.60
C ASN A 333 -5.83 22.47 -24.99
N PRO A 334 -6.07 23.75 -25.27
CA PRO A 334 -6.49 24.18 -26.60
C PRO A 334 -5.31 23.97 -27.56
N VAL A 335 -5.64 23.38 -28.69
CA VAL A 335 -4.71 23.06 -29.77
C VAL A 335 -5.24 23.76 -31.01
N VAL A 336 -4.66 24.91 -31.32
CA VAL A 336 -5.00 25.68 -32.52
C VAL A 336 -4.22 25.15 -33.71
N THR A 337 -4.95 24.57 -34.66
CA THR A 337 -4.46 24.27 -36.01
C THR A 337 -4.61 25.52 -36.87
N ILE A 338 -3.65 25.74 -37.78
CA ILE A 338 -3.68 26.88 -38.70
C ILE A 338 -4.38 26.44 -39.98
N ASP A 339 -5.28 27.27 -40.49
CA ASP A 339 -5.87 27.06 -41.81
C ASP A 339 -4.78 27.04 -42.88
N TRP A 340 -4.98 26.31 -43.97
CA TRP A 340 -3.99 26.24 -45.04
C TRP A 340 -4.65 26.03 -46.39
N THR A 341 -3.84 26.13 -47.45
CA THR A 341 -4.27 25.86 -48.82
C THR A 341 -3.39 24.77 -49.43
N ARG A 342 -4.01 23.70 -49.94
CA ARG A 342 -3.31 22.58 -50.58
C ARG A 342 -2.59 23.02 -51.84
N GLY A 343 -1.32 22.68 -51.92
CA GLY A 343 -0.41 23.06 -52.98
C GLY A 343 0.21 24.46 -52.82
N ASP A 344 -0.07 25.20 -51.74
CA ASP A 344 0.63 26.46 -51.41
C ASP A 344 1.88 26.13 -50.59
N ALA A 345 2.90 25.65 -51.27
CA ALA A 345 4.11 25.11 -50.65
C ALA A 345 5.06 26.23 -50.20
N ASN A 346 5.01 27.40 -50.85
CA ASN A 346 5.84 28.55 -50.49
C ASN A 346 5.12 29.54 -49.56
N SER A 347 3.90 29.23 -49.12
CA SER A 347 3.08 30.02 -48.19
C SER A 347 2.84 31.46 -48.67
N ASP A 348 2.63 31.66 -49.98
CA ASP A 348 2.35 32.99 -50.56
C ASP A 348 0.86 33.27 -50.81
N GLY A 349 0.00 32.29 -50.51
CA GLY A 349 -1.46 32.36 -50.66
C GLY A 349 -1.94 32.11 -52.08
N ILE A 350 -1.05 31.78 -53.03
CA ILE A 350 -1.38 31.59 -54.44
C ILE A 350 -0.73 30.31 -54.95
N VAL A 351 -1.48 29.21 -54.96
CA VAL A 351 -1.03 27.95 -55.59
C VAL A 351 -0.67 28.17 -57.05
N ASN A 352 0.58 28.10 -57.47
CA ASN A 352 1.03 28.35 -58.83
C ASN A 352 2.28 27.52 -59.19
N LEU A 353 2.99 27.88 -60.26
CA LEU A 353 4.19 27.13 -60.67
C LEU A 353 5.34 27.28 -59.66
N ALA A 354 5.37 28.38 -58.91
CA ALA A 354 6.34 28.64 -57.86
C ALA A 354 6.29 27.57 -56.78
N ASP A 355 5.10 27.06 -56.43
CA ASP A 355 4.94 25.97 -55.45
C ASP A 355 5.50 24.64 -55.95
N GLY A 356 5.22 24.30 -57.22
CA GLY A 356 5.83 23.12 -57.82
C GLY A 356 7.35 23.21 -57.84
N ILE A 357 7.91 24.39 -58.11
CA ILE A 357 9.36 24.64 -58.04
C ILE A 357 9.86 24.55 -56.60
N TRP A 358 9.10 25.06 -55.61
CA TRP A 358 9.44 25.00 -54.20
C TRP A 358 9.54 23.56 -53.71
N ILE A 359 8.55 22.73 -54.02
CA ILE A 359 8.55 21.30 -53.67
C ILE A 359 9.75 20.57 -54.32
N ILE A 360 10.02 20.82 -55.62
CA ILE A 360 11.20 20.25 -56.29
C ILE A 360 12.49 20.69 -55.60
N SER A 361 12.54 21.96 -55.16
CA SER A 361 13.69 22.54 -54.47
C SER A 361 13.95 21.83 -53.12
N GLU A 362 12.90 21.65 -52.34
CA GLU A 362 12.92 20.94 -51.06
C GLU A 362 13.37 19.47 -51.24
N LEU A 363 12.80 18.76 -52.21
CA LEU A 363 13.07 17.33 -52.44
C LEU A 363 14.49 17.04 -52.97
N PHE A 364 15.01 17.86 -53.89
CA PHE A 364 16.18 17.46 -54.71
C PHE A 364 17.41 18.33 -54.54
N VAL A 365 17.29 19.55 -54.00
CA VAL A 365 18.43 20.48 -53.92
C VAL A 365 18.62 21.09 -52.52
N ASN A 366 18.02 20.47 -51.49
CA ASN A 366 18.04 20.95 -50.10
C ASN A 366 17.59 22.41 -49.98
N GLY A 367 16.49 22.75 -50.67
CA GLY A 367 15.82 24.04 -50.55
C GLY A 367 15.26 24.28 -49.14
N ALA A 368 14.74 25.48 -48.90
CA ALA A 368 14.02 25.77 -47.67
C ALA A 368 12.78 24.87 -47.57
N ALA A 369 12.57 24.27 -46.40
CA ALA A 369 11.38 23.48 -46.12
C ALA A 369 10.16 24.38 -46.02
N SER A 370 9.01 23.91 -46.50
CA SER A 370 7.73 24.60 -46.23
C SER A 370 7.44 24.67 -44.73
N THR A 371 6.91 25.81 -44.28
CA THR A 371 6.39 25.99 -42.91
C THR A 371 5.05 25.29 -42.71
N CYS A 372 4.36 24.96 -43.80
CA CYS A 372 3.13 24.20 -43.79
C CYS A 372 3.36 22.84 -44.45
N SER A 373 3.76 21.84 -43.67
CA SER A 373 4.16 20.53 -44.22
C SER A 373 2.99 19.77 -44.84
N ILE A 374 1.76 20.02 -44.44
CA ILE A 374 0.58 19.40 -45.05
C ILE A 374 0.18 20.03 -46.39
N SER A 375 0.60 21.27 -46.68
CA SER A 375 0.25 21.94 -47.94
C SER A 375 0.98 21.34 -49.16
N LYS A 376 2.14 20.72 -48.96
CA LYS A 376 2.97 20.19 -50.05
C LYS A 376 2.53 18.82 -50.59
N ASP A 377 1.68 18.08 -49.87
CA ASP A 377 0.97 16.91 -50.40
C ASP A 377 -0.19 17.39 -51.31
N ALA A 378 0.19 17.73 -52.54
CA ALA A 378 -0.68 18.40 -53.48
C ALA A 378 -1.68 17.44 -54.14
N ASN A 379 -1.34 16.15 -54.24
CA ASN A 379 -2.22 15.12 -54.79
C ASN A 379 -3.07 14.40 -53.71
N SER A 380 -2.81 14.69 -52.43
CA SER A 380 -3.52 14.15 -51.26
C SER A 380 -3.40 12.63 -51.09
N ASP A 381 -2.26 12.05 -51.47
CA ASP A 381 -2.00 10.62 -51.31
C ASP A 381 -1.26 10.25 -50.00
N GLY A 382 -0.91 11.26 -49.20
CA GLY A 382 -0.21 11.12 -47.92
C GLY A 382 1.30 10.93 -48.05
N ILE A 383 1.86 11.06 -49.26
CA ILE A 383 3.28 10.87 -49.53
C ILE A 383 3.85 12.13 -50.16
N PHE A 384 4.83 12.73 -49.50
CA PHE A 384 5.57 13.84 -50.08
C PHE A 384 6.64 13.35 -51.08
N ASP A 385 6.37 13.46 -52.37
CA ASP A 385 7.29 13.03 -53.43
C ASP A 385 7.19 13.84 -54.75
N ILE A 386 7.75 13.31 -55.85
CA ILE A 386 7.78 13.98 -57.14
C ILE A 386 6.40 14.06 -57.85
N ALA A 387 5.42 13.29 -57.38
CA ALA A 387 4.04 13.37 -57.85
C ALA A 387 3.38 14.69 -57.45
N ASP A 388 3.70 15.26 -56.28
CA ASP A 388 3.16 16.53 -55.81
C ASP A 388 3.44 17.74 -56.72
N PRO A 389 4.70 18.06 -57.07
CA PRO A 389 4.97 19.18 -57.96
C PRO A 389 4.44 18.89 -59.37
N THR A 390 4.45 17.62 -59.79
CA THR A 390 3.86 17.21 -61.07
C THR A 390 2.36 17.49 -61.07
N TYR A 391 1.65 17.23 -59.97
CA TYR A 391 0.22 17.47 -59.82
C TYR A 391 -0.12 18.96 -59.95
N ILE A 392 0.63 19.83 -59.25
CA ILE A 392 0.47 21.29 -59.35
C ILE A 392 0.67 21.78 -60.79
N ILE A 393 1.74 21.31 -61.46
CA ILE A 393 2.06 21.69 -62.84
C ILE A 393 0.97 21.23 -63.81
N MET A 394 0.49 19.99 -63.66
CA MET A 394 -0.55 19.43 -64.51
C MET A 394 -1.87 20.19 -64.37
N TYR A 395 -2.27 20.52 -63.14
CA TYR A 395 -3.44 21.35 -62.88
C TYR A 395 -3.30 22.75 -63.53
N ARG A 396 -2.14 23.40 -63.35
CA ARG A 396 -1.94 24.79 -63.83
C ARG A 396 -1.72 24.94 -65.34
N PHE A 397 -1.11 23.96 -66.01
CA PHE A 397 -0.72 24.08 -67.43
C PHE A 397 -1.35 23.05 -68.39
N ALA A 398 -1.75 21.88 -67.89
CA ALA A 398 -2.20 20.77 -68.74
C ALA A 398 -3.69 20.42 -68.59
N GLY A 399 -4.44 21.22 -67.83
CA GLY A 399 -5.87 20.99 -67.60
C GLY A 399 -6.14 19.77 -66.72
N GLY A 400 -5.21 19.44 -65.81
CA GLY A 400 -5.40 18.39 -64.81
C GLY A 400 -6.50 18.73 -63.78
N PRO A 401 -6.89 17.75 -62.95
CA PRO A 401 -7.87 17.97 -61.88
C PRO A 401 -7.37 19.00 -60.87
N ALA A 402 -8.29 19.74 -60.25
CA ALA A 402 -7.96 20.61 -59.13
C ALA A 402 -7.50 19.77 -57.91
N PRO A 403 -6.58 20.28 -57.08
CA PRO A 403 -6.30 19.71 -55.77
C PRO A 403 -7.56 19.56 -54.92
N ALA A 404 -7.55 18.54 -54.06
CA ALA A 404 -8.61 18.34 -53.07
C ALA A 404 -8.62 19.48 -52.04
N ALA A 405 -9.77 19.71 -51.40
CA ALA A 405 -9.87 20.70 -50.34
C ALA A 405 -8.88 20.40 -49.18
N PRO A 406 -8.43 21.43 -48.43
CA PRO A 406 -8.68 22.86 -48.64
C PRO A 406 -7.89 23.38 -49.86
N PHE A 407 -8.57 23.99 -50.82
CA PHE A 407 -7.97 24.47 -52.07
C PHE A 407 -8.80 25.66 -52.56
N THR A 408 -8.15 26.70 -53.08
CA THR A 408 -8.71 28.04 -53.40
C THR A 408 -9.17 28.89 -52.22
N ASP A 409 -9.80 28.29 -51.21
CA ASP A 409 -10.11 28.91 -49.93
C ASP A 409 -9.28 28.24 -48.83
N CYS A 410 -8.91 29.02 -47.83
CA CYS A 410 -8.28 28.53 -46.59
C CYS A 410 -9.23 27.60 -45.84
N GLY A 411 -8.68 26.54 -45.25
CA GLY A 411 -9.45 25.67 -44.37
C GLY A 411 -8.61 24.59 -43.73
N GLN A 412 -9.29 23.69 -43.02
CA GLN A 412 -8.70 22.58 -42.29
C GLN A 412 -9.21 21.25 -42.85
N VAL A 413 -8.52 20.16 -42.49
CA VAL A 413 -8.96 18.78 -42.77
C VAL A 413 -9.14 18.01 -41.47
N ASP A 414 -10.01 16.99 -41.51
CA ASP A 414 -10.17 16.06 -40.39
C ASP A 414 -8.83 15.41 -40.02
N GLY A 415 -8.51 15.42 -38.72
CA GLY A 415 -7.29 14.82 -38.19
C GLY A 415 -6.03 15.69 -38.31
N GLN A 416 -6.15 16.95 -38.76
CA GLN A 416 -5.03 17.90 -38.74
C GLN A 416 -4.51 18.14 -37.32
N THR A 417 -3.19 18.13 -37.14
CA THR A 417 -2.51 18.50 -35.89
C THR A 417 -1.73 19.82 -36.06
N PRO A 418 -1.29 20.49 -34.99
CA PRO A 418 -0.47 21.70 -35.10
C PRO A 418 0.83 21.48 -35.88
N GLU A 419 1.45 20.30 -35.73
CA GLU A 419 2.72 19.97 -36.37
C GLU A 419 2.60 19.86 -37.90
N ASP A 420 1.38 19.72 -38.41
CA ASP A 420 1.11 19.68 -39.85
C ASP A 420 1.35 21.04 -40.51
N CYS A 421 1.20 22.14 -39.76
CA CYS A 421 1.35 23.49 -40.29
C CYS A 421 1.70 24.52 -39.21
N ASP A 422 2.96 24.95 -39.20
CA ASP A 422 3.48 25.94 -38.24
C ASP A 422 3.14 27.38 -38.64
N ASP A 423 3.04 27.66 -39.95
CA ASP A 423 2.70 28.96 -40.51
C ASP A 423 2.18 28.83 -41.94
N SER A 424 1.20 29.64 -42.31
CA SER A 424 0.59 29.67 -43.65
C SER A 424 0.09 31.07 -44.01
N ALA A 425 -0.13 31.32 -45.30
CA ALA A 425 -0.77 32.56 -45.78
C ALA A 425 -2.22 32.77 -45.28
N CYS A 426 -2.81 31.75 -44.64
CA CYS A 426 -4.16 31.80 -44.06
C CYS A 426 -4.17 32.25 -42.59
N ALA A 427 -3.01 32.41 -41.95
CA ALA A 427 -2.89 32.98 -40.61
C ALA A 427 -3.04 34.51 -40.64
N GLY A 428 -4.26 35.00 -40.88
CA GLY A 428 -4.57 36.43 -41.06
C GLY A 428 -5.72 36.94 -40.20
#